data_AF-A0A7Y3CYC3-F1
#
_entry.id   AF-A0A7Y3CYC3-F1
#
_cell.length_a   1.000
_cell.length_b   1.000
_cell.length_c   1.000
_cell.angle_alpha   90.00
_cell.angle_beta   90.00
_cell.angle_gamma   90.00
#
_symmetry.space_group_name_H-M   'P 1'
#
loop_
_entity.id
_entity.type
_entity.pdbx_description
1 polymer ?
#
loop_
_entity_poly.entity_id
_entity_poly.type
_entity_poly.pdbx_seq_one_letter_code
_entity_poly.pdbx_strand_id
1 'polypeptide(L)' 'MAKLYMKGPHKVDNQNPREETVKFLLDYSKALSVIDYKMMKFEALLN' A
#
# COMPACT_ATOMS: atom_id res chain seq x y z
N MET A 1 14.32 8.53 13.18
CA MET A 1 13.34 9.52 13.68
C MET A 1 12.09 8.78 14.12
N ALA A 2 11.85 8.69 15.41
CA ALA A 2 10.78 7.89 16.00
C ALA A 2 9.46 8.68 16.10
N LYS A 3 8.39 8.06 15.58
CA LYS A 3 6.95 8.21 15.93
C LYS A 3 6.40 9.66 16.02
N LEU A 4 5.97 10.20 14.87
CA LEU A 4 5.14 11.43 14.79
C LEU A 4 3.63 11.16 14.59
N TYR A 5 3.19 9.92 14.43
CA TYR A 5 1.86 9.63 13.86
C TYR A 5 0.77 9.13 14.82
N MET A 6 1.03 8.96 16.11
CA MET A 6 -0.03 8.50 17.02
C MET A 6 -0.48 9.62 17.95
N LYS A 7 -1.38 10.47 17.43
CA LYS A 7 -2.07 11.49 18.21
C LYS A 7 -3.39 10.92 18.76
N GLY A 8 -3.35 10.32 19.96
CA GLY A 8 -4.51 10.01 20.79
C GLY A 8 -5.51 8.97 20.23
N PRO A 9 -6.52 8.56 21.02
CA PRO A 9 -7.55 7.61 20.57
C PRO A 9 -8.48 8.35 19.61
N HIS A 10 -8.09 8.45 18.35
CA HIS A 10 -9.02 8.74 17.28
C HIS A 10 -10.04 7.61 17.28
N LYS A 11 -11.32 7.95 17.49
CA LYS A 11 -12.42 7.06 17.17
C LYS A 11 -12.16 6.57 15.74
N VAL A 12 -11.83 5.29 15.61
CA VAL A 12 -11.68 4.65 14.30
C VAL A 12 -13.10 4.55 13.79
N ASP A 13 -13.54 5.64 13.19
CA ASP A 13 -14.75 5.65 12.40
C ASP A 13 -14.50 4.59 11.32
N ASN A 14 -15.39 3.59 11.21
CA ASN A 14 -15.28 2.51 10.23
C ASN A 14 -15.52 3.07 8.83
N GLN A 15 -14.63 3.95 8.38
CA GLN A 15 -14.58 4.49 7.04
C GLN A 15 -14.04 3.39 6.16
N ASN A 16 -14.96 2.55 5.70
CA ASN A 16 -14.63 1.56 4.69
C ASN A 16 -14.01 2.28 3.48
N PRO A 17 -12.86 1.80 2.98
CA PRO A 17 -12.26 2.38 1.80
C PRO A 17 -13.23 2.29 0.62
N ARG A 18 -13.14 3.25 -0.30
CA ARG A 18 -13.86 3.17 -1.57
C ARG A 18 -13.38 1.94 -2.34
N GLU A 19 -14.26 1.35 -3.14
CA GLU A 19 -13.94 0.18 -3.96
C GLU A 19 -12.72 0.41 -4.86
N GLU A 20 -12.60 1.62 -5.43
CA GLU A 20 -11.46 2.05 -6.24
C GLU A 20 -10.13 1.98 -5.46
N THR A 21 -10.15 2.36 -4.18
CA THR A 21 -8.97 2.31 -3.31
C THR A 21 -8.54 0.87 -3.03
N VAL A 22 -9.51 -0.02 -2.76
CA VAL A 22 -9.24 -1.45 -2.56
C VAL A 22 -8.67 -2.05 -3.84
N LYS A 23 -9.28 -1.75 -4.99
CA LYS A 23 -8.82 -2.23 -6.29
C LYS A 23 -7.41 -1.73 -6.61
N PHE A 24 -7.14 -0.45 -6.41
CA PHE A 24 -5.81 0.13 -6.61
C PHE A 24 -4.75 -0.59 -5.78
N LEU A 25 -5.00 -0.78 -4.48
CA LEU A 25 -4.05 -1.47 -3.58
C LEU A 25 -3.83 -2.93 -4.01
N LEU A 26 -4.88 -3.66 -4.39
CA LEU A 26 -4.77 -5.03 -4.85
C LEU A 26 -3.99 -5.14 -6.16
N ASP A 27 -4.31 -4.32 -7.16
CA ASP A 27 -3.63 -4.33 -8.45
C ASP A 27 -2.15 -3.93 -8.30
N TYR A 28 -1.89 -2.91 -7.48
CA TYR A 28 -0.53 -2.48 -7.16
C TYR A 28 0.28 -3.58 -6.46
N SER A 29 -0.30 -4.26 -5.45
CA SER A 29 0.38 -5.37 -4.76
C SER A 29 0.73 -6.53 -5.69
N LYS A 30 -0.16 -6.85 -6.66
CA LYS A 30 0.10 -7.88 -7.67
C LYS A 30 1.23 -7.45 -8.60
N ALA A 31 1.24 -6.20 -9.07
CA ALA A 31 2.32 -5.68 -9.90
C ALA A 31 3.67 -5.77 -9.19
N LEU A 32 3.72 -5.47 -7.89
CA LEU A 32 4.94 -5.64 -7.08
C LEU A 32 5.37 -7.10 -6.97
N SER A 33 4.43 -8.04 -6.85
CA SER A 33 4.77 -9.48 -6.79
C SER A 33 5.33 -10.04 -8.11
N VAL A 34 4.97 -9.44 -9.24
CA VAL A 34 5.48 -9.80 -10.58
C VAL A 34 6.92 -9.32 -10.79
N ILE A 35 7.41 -8.38 -9.95
CA ILE A 35 8.80 -7.93 -9.96
C ILE A 35 9.78 -9.08 -9.63
N ASP A 36 9.34 -10.15 -8.97
CA ASP A 36 10.19 -11.31 -8.64
C ASP A 36 10.10 -12.46 -9.66
N TYR A 37 9.72 -12.18 -10.92
CA TYR A 37 9.72 -13.21 -11.96
C TYR A 37 11.15 -13.57 -12.41
N LYS A 38 11.50 -14.87 -12.34
CA LYS A 38 12.80 -15.43 -12.79
C LYS A 38 14.05 -14.81 -12.16
N MET A 39 13.99 -14.34 -10.90
CA MET A 39 15.10 -13.66 -10.21
C MET A 39 15.56 -12.36 -10.88
N MET A 40 14.80 -11.81 -11.84
CA MET A 40 15.09 -10.51 -12.43
C MET A 40 14.44 -9.43 -11.58
N LYS A 41 15.23 -8.62 -10.89
CA LYS A 41 14.70 -7.48 -10.12
C LYS A 41 14.35 -6.36 -11.10
N PHE A 42 13.06 -6.06 -11.24
CA PHE A 42 12.61 -4.83 -11.90
C PHE A 42 12.64 -3.68 -10.88
N GLU A 43 13.31 -2.59 -11.20
CA GLU A 43 13.24 -1.38 -10.38
C GLU A 43 11.88 -0.73 -10.61
N ALA A 44 11.01 -0.78 -9.60
CA ALA A 44 9.82 0.06 -9.58
C ALA A 44 10.28 1.50 -9.38
N LEU A 45 10.31 2.30 -10.45
CA LEU A 45 10.40 3.76 -10.36
C LEU A 45 9.11 4.26 -9.71
N LEU A 46 9.13 4.36 -8.38
CA LEU A 46 8.07 4.97 -7.60
C LEU A 46 8.25 6.49 -7.71
N ASN A 47 7.33 7.16 -8.42
CA ASN A 47 7.25 8.63 -8.49
C ASN A 47 6.57 9.20 -7.24
#